data_AF-A0A3D5FNB2-F1
#
_entry.id   AF-A0A3D5FNB2-F1
#
_cell.length_a   1.000
_cell.length_b   1.000
_cell.length_c   1.000
_cell.angle_alpha   90.00
_cell.angle_beta   90.00
_cell.angle_gamma   90.00
#
_symmetry.space_group_name_H-M   'P 1'
#
loop_
_entity.id
_entity.type
_entity.pdbx_description
1 polymer ?
#
loop_
_entity_poly.entity_id
_entity_poly.type
_entity_poly.pdbx_seq_one_letter_code
_entity_poly.pdbx_strand_id
1 'polypeptide(L)'
;MSWRGPAFSTLLIGIVYWVVRPVLVEQVGPQVYIAGLIVVSVVIGVGTASWLARRSLYACGHCNHTFSVSTGRHLIGQNWFGRLSTRCPSCEQTSLCSPVPSVNPSSGDPAGP
;
A
#
# COMPACT_ATOMS: atom_id res chain seq x y z
N MET A 1 -0.84 -20.09 13.73
CA MET A 1 -0.22 -19.77 12.42
C MET A 1 1.24 -20.23 12.45
N SER A 2 1.63 -21.19 11.60
CA SER A 2 2.98 -21.76 11.60
C SER A 2 3.99 -20.81 10.94
N TRP A 3 4.94 -20.30 11.72
CA TRP A 3 5.99 -19.36 11.26
C TRP A 3 7.01 -19.96 10.28
N ARG A 4 6.96 -21.28 10.06
CA ARG A 4 7.95 -22.03 9.26
C ARG A 4 7.80 -21.78 7.75
N GLY A 5 6.58 -21.58 7.25
CA GLY A 5 6.34 -21.30 5.82
C GLY A 5 6.90 -19.94 5.37
N PRO A 6 6.57 -18.84 6.08
CA PRO A 6 7.11 -17.51 5.77
C PRO A 6 8.64 -17.46 5.87
N ALA A 7 9.21 -18.07 6.92
CA ALA A 7 10.66 -18.05 7.16
C ALA A 7 11.46 -18.82 6.11
N PHE A 8 10.95 -19.97 5.64
CA PHE A 8 11.62 -20.74 4.58
C PHE A 8 11.55 -20.01 3.23
N SER A 9 10.42 -19.35 2.95
CA SER A 9 10.22 -18.59 1.71
C SER A 9 11.14 -17.38 1.63
N THR A 10 11.30 -16.62 2.71
CA THR A 10 12.21 -15.47 2.75
C THR A 10 13.67 -15.89 2.62
N LEU A 11 14.05 -17.02 3.21
CA LEU A 11 15.41 -17.56 3.13
C LEU A 11 15.76 -18.01 1.70
N LEU A 12 14.83 -18.70 1.02
CA LEU A 12 15.00 -19.07 -0.39
C LEU A 12 15.11 -17.84 -1.30
N ILE A 13 14.22 -16.85 -1.13
CA ILE A 13 14.27 -15.59 -1.91
C ILE A 13 15.60 -14.88 -1.67
N GLY A 14 16.08 -14.83 -0.43
CA GLY A 14 17.36 -14.23 -0.06
C GLY A 14 18.55 -14.92 -0.74
N ILE A 15 18.59 -16.25 -0.75
CA ILE A 15 19.66 -17.03 -1.42
C ILE A 15 19.63 -16.80 -2.93
N VAL A 16 18.47 -16.90 -3.57
CA VAL A 16 18.33 -16.68 -5.01
C VAL A 16 18.76 -15.26 -5.37
N TYR A 17 18.35 -14.26 -4.59
CA TYR A 17 18.78 -12.88 -4.79
C TYR A 17 20.29 -12.73 -4.67
N TRP A 18 20.92 -13.37 -3.68
CA TRP A 18 22.37 -13.33 -3.49
C TRP A 18 23.17 -13.95 -4.64
N VAL A 19 22.65 -15.00 -5.28
CA VAL A 19 23.29 -15.67 -6.41
C VAL A 19 23.05 -14.91 -7.73
N VAL A 20 21.84 -14.42 -7.94
CA VAL A 20 21.45 -13.75 -9.20
C VAL A 20 22.01 -12.33 -9.27
N ARG A 21 22.06 -11.61 -8.14
CA ARG A 21 22.55 -10.22 -8.07
C ARG A 21 23.96 -10.02 -8.66
N PRO A 22 25.01 -10.77 -8.28
CA PRO A 22 26.34 -10.57 -8.83
C PRO A 22 26.37 -10.79 -10.35
N VAL A 23 25.69 -11.84 -10.84
CA VAL A 23 25.58 -12.11 -12.28
C VAL A 23 24.90 -10.95 -13.02
N LEU A 24 23.81 -10.41 -12.46
CA LEU A 24 23.11 -9.26 -13.04
C LEU A 24 23.97 -7.98 -13.01
N VAL A 25 24.74 -7.74 -11.95
CA VAL A 25 25.60 -6.55 -11.82
C VAL A 25 26.77 -6.63 -12.81
N GLU A 26 27.34 -7.81 -13.03
CA GLU A 26 28.44 -8.00 -13.99
C GLU A 26 27.98 -7.83 -15.44
N GLN A 27 26.79 -8.31 -15.81
CA GLN A 27 26.30 -8.22 -17.19
C GLN A 27 25.84 -6.82 -17.60
N VAL A 28 25.18 -6.09 -16.67
CA VAL A 28 24.52 -4.82 -16.99
C VAL A 28 25.30 -3.60 -16.46
N GLY A 29 26.27 -3.84 -15.58
CA GLY A 29 27.04 -2.80 -14.91
C GLY A 29 26.33 -2.22 -13.67
N PRO A 30 27.09 -1.75 -12.67
CA PRO A 30 26.55 -1.34 -11.38
C PRO A 30 25.62 -0.12 -11.49
N GLN A 31 25.88 0.81 -12.41
CA GLN A 31 25.08 2.01 -12.59
C GLN A 31 23.68 1.69 -13.12
N VAL A 32 23.58 0.82 -14.13
CA VAL A 32 22.29 0.42 -14.72
C VAL A 32 21.49 -0.43 -13.73
N TYR A 33 22.17 -1.30 -12.95
CA TYR A 33 21.52 -2.07 -11.89
C TYR A 33 20.88 -1.19 -10.82
N ILE A 34 21.59 -0.15 -10.35
CA ILE A 34 21.05 0.80 -9.35
C ILE A 34 19.89 1.61 -9.94
N ALA A 35 20.04 2.14 -11.16
CA ALA A 35 18.96 2.87 -11.83
C ALA A 35 17.71 1.99 -12.00
N GLY A 36 17.88 0.74 -12.42
CA GLY A 36 16.80 -0.23 -12.55
C GLY A 36 16.10 -0.51 -11.22
N LEU A 37 16.85 -0.70 -10.13
CA LEU A 37 16.26 -0.88 -8.80
C LEU A 37 15.44 0.32 -8.35
N ILE A 38 15.92 1.54 -8.60
CA ILE A 38 15.18 2.77 -8.27
C ILE A 38 13.88 2.81 -9.06
N VAL A 39 13.93 2.60 -10.38
CA VAL A 39 12.74 2.61 -11.24
C VAL A 39 11.73 1.54 -10.80
N VAL A 40 12.18 0.30 -10.57
CA VAL A 40 11.30 -0.79 -10.12
C VAL A 40 10.67 -0.47 -8.76
N SER A 41 11.46 0.07 -7.82
CA SER A 41 10.94 0.44 -6.49
C SER A 41 9.88 1.54 -6.58
N VAL A 42 10.09 2.55 -7.43
CA VAL A 42 9.12 3.61 -7.67
C VAL A 42 7.85 3.05 -8.33
N VAL A 43 7.98 2.20 -9.34
CA VAL A 43 6.83 1.58 -10.02
C VAL A 43 6.01 0.72 -9.06
N ILE A 44 6.66 -0.08 -8.22
CA ILE A 44 5.98 -0.89 -7.20
C ILE A 44 5.31 0.01 -6.16
N GLY A 45 6.00 1.05 -5.67
CA GLY A 45 5.44 1.99 -4.70
C GLY A 45 4.21 2.73 -5.23
N VAL A 46 4.30 3.28 -6.44
CA VAL A 46 3.17 3.96 -7.09
C VAL A 46 2.04 2.98 -7.41
N GLY A 47 2.36 1.78 -7.88
CA GLY A 47 1.38 0.74 -8.20
C GLY A 47 0.60 0.28 -6.97
N THR A 48 1.30 -0.03 -5.87
CA THR A 48 0.70 -0.43 -4.60
C THR A 48 -0.15 0.69 -4.01
N ALA A 49 0.37 1.92 -3.96
CA ALA A 49 -0.39 3.07 -3.49
C ALA A 49 -1.62 3.38 -4.38
N SER A 50 -1.50 3.20 -5.69
CA SER A 50 -2.63 3.36 -6.63
C SER A 50 -3.71 2.31 -6.42
N TRP A 51 -3.31 1.07 -6.15
CA TRP A 51 -4.23 -0.02 -5.86
C TRP A 51 -4.95 0.18 -4.52
N LEU A 52 -4.21 0.59 -3.48
CA LEU A 52 -4.75 0.97 -2.17
C LEU A 52 -5.71 2.15 -2.28
N ALA A 53 -5.38 3.17 -3.08
CA ALA A 53 -6.23 4.31 -3.31
C ALA A 53 -7.58 3.94 -3.94
N ARG A 54 -7.57 3.01 -4.90
CA ARG A 54 -8.81 2.54 -5.57
C ARG A 54 -9.71 1.70 -4.67
N ARG A 55 -9.15 1.08 -3.63
CA ARG A 55 -9.88 0.22 -2.68
C ARG A 55 -10.19 0.88 -1.34
N SER A 56 -9.72 2.11 -1.11
CA SER A 56 -9.94 2.81 0.15
C SER A 56 -11.19 3.70 0.08
N LEU A 57 -12.08 3.51 1.05
CA LEU A 57 -13.15 4.44 1.36
C LEU A 57 -12.69 5.33 2.51
N TYR A 58 -13.08 6.60 2.47
CA TYR A 58 -12.78 7.57 3.51
C TYR A 58 -14.06 8.02 4.19
N ALA A 59 -14.05 8.12 5.52
CA ALA A 59 -15.13 8.70 6.29
C ALA A 59 -14.76 10.13 6.70
N CYS A 60 -15.70 11.07 6.50
CA CYS A 60 -15.57 12.44 6.98
C CYS A 60 -15.70 12.50 8.52
N GLY A 61 -14.77 13.17 9.20
CA GLY A 61 -14.81 13.31 10.66
C GLY A 61 -15.97 14.15 11.21
N HIS A 62 -16.66 14.91 10.35
CA HIS A 62 -17.76 15.80 10.77
C HIS A 62 -19.14 15.21 10.53
N CYS A 63 -19.40 14.69 9.32
CA CYS A 63 -20.72 14.14 8.95
C CYS A 63 -20.74 12.61 8.84
N ASN A 64 -19.60 11.94 9.08
CA ASN A 64 -19.42 10.49 8.92
C ASN A 64 -19.79 9.93 7.52
N HIS A 65 -19.93 10.81 6.52
CA HIS A 65 -20.22 10.40 5.14
C HIS A 65 -19.01 9.69 4.54
N THR A 66 -19.25 8.54 3.90
CA THR A 66 -18.21 7.74 3.24
C THR A 66 -18.09 8.12 1.77
N PHE A 67 -16.87 8.28 1.27
CA PHE A 67 -16.62 8.61 -0.13
C PHE A 67 -15.31 8.00 -0.63
N SER A 68 -15.24 7.73 -1.92
CA SER A 68 -14.01 7.32 -2.59
C SER A 68 -13.25 8.54 -3.08
N VAL A 69 -11.92 8.42 -3.15
CA VAL A 69 -11.03 9.51 -3.54
C VAL A 69 -10.17 9.07 -4.72
N SER A 70 -9.91 9.98 -5.66
CA SER A 70 -9.05 9.70 -6.81
C SER A 70 -7.61 9.40 -6.38
N THR A 71 -6.93 8.53 -7.12
CA THR A 71 -5.56 8.09 -6.84
C THR A 71 -4.56 9.25 -6.65
N GLY A 72 -4.67 10.31 -7.45
CA GLY A 72 -3.82 11.49 -7.30
C GLY A 72 -4.02 12.22 -5.97
N ARG A 73 -5.26 12.33 -5.47
CA ARG A 73 -5.52 12.94 -4.15
C ARG A 73 -5.08 12.06 -3.00
N HIS A 74 -5.17 10.73 -3.16
CA HIS A 74 -4.67 9.78 -2.17
C HIS A 74 -3.15 9.92 -1.99
N LEU A 75 -2.40 10.09 -3.08
CA LEU A 75 -0.95 10.23 -3.07
C LEU A 75 -0.46 11.60 -2.56
N ILE A 76 -1.16 12.68 -2.90
CA ILE A 76 -0.72 14.05 -2.58
C ILE A 76 -1.23 14.51 -1.20
N GLY A 77 -2.39 14.01 -0.76
CA GLY A 77 -3.08 14.50 0.43
C GLY A 77 -2.98 13.61 1.67
N GLN A 78 -2.40 12.41 1.57
CA GLN A 78 -2.18 11.55 2.74
C GLN A 78 -0.99 12.02 3.55
N ASN A 79 -1.19 12.20 4.84
CA ASN A 79 -0.08 12.31 5.78
C ASN A 79 0.51 10.92 6.11
N TRP A 80 1.64 10.89 6.82
CA TRP A 80 2.27 9.66 7.30
C TRP A 80 1.36 8.75 8.13
N PHE A 81 0.26 9.28 8.68
CA PHE A 81 -0.74 8.54 9.46
C PHE A 81 -1.91 8.02 8.60
N GLY A 82 -1.83 8.14 7.28
CA GLY A 82 -2.87 7.69 6.34
C GLY A 82 -4.16 8.53 6.39
N ARG A 83 -4.18 9.65 7.10
CA ARG A 83 -5.31 10.58 7.12
C ARG A 83 -5.24 11.50 5.91
N LEU A 84 -6.38 11.69 5.27
CA LEU A 84 -6.53 12.53 4.10
C LEU A 84 -7.19 13.85 4.50
N SER A 85 -6.51 14.98 4.28
CA SER A 85 -7.15 16.28 4.41
C SER A 85 -7.86 16.62 3.10
N THR A 86 -9.19 16.59 3.09
CA THR A 86 -9.97 16.91 1.89
C THR A 86 -11.34 17.50 2.24
N ARG A 87 -11.96 18.16 1.25
CA ARG A 87 -13.30 18.72 1.36
C ARG A 87 -14.31 17.59 1.18
N CYS A 88 -15.18 17.38 2.17
CA CYS A 88 -16.21 16.35 2.08
C CYS A 88 -17.25 16.72 1.01
N PRO A 89 -17.67 15.81 0.13
CA PRO A 89 -18.69 16.09 -0.87
C PRO A 89 -20.11 16.28 -0.28
N SER A 90 -20.36 15.81 0.94
CA SER A 90 -21.68 15.86 1.58
C SER A 90 -21.89 17.12 2.43
N CYS A 91 -20.94 17.42 3.33
CA CYS A 91 -21.05 18.59 4.21
C CYS A 91 -20.21 19.79 3.76
N GLU A 92 -19.47 19.66 2.65
CA GLU A 92 -18.59 20.68 2.09
C GLU A 92 -17.51 21.24 3.05
N GLN A 93 -17.37 20.69 4.26
CA GLN A 93 -16.34 21.09 5.20
C GLN A 93 -15.02 20.38 4.88
N THR A 94 -13.93 21.12 5.03
CA THR A 94 -12.57 20.57 4.98
C THR A 94 -12.27 19.95 6.33
N SER A 95 -12.12 18.63 6.37
CA SER A 95 -11.83 17.89 7.60
C SER A 95 -10.81 16.80 7.35
N LEU A 96 -10.09 16.39 8.39
CA LEU A 96 -9.27 15.17 8.33
C LEU A 96 -10.20 13.96 8.21
N CYS A 97 -10.17 13.34 7.04
CA CYS A 97 -10.92 12.14 6.74
C CYS A 97 -10.06 10.92 7.05
N SER A 98 -10.65 9.95 7.76
CA SER A 98 -9.98 8.71 8.13
C SER A 98 -10.31 7.59 7.14
N PRO A 99 -9.35 6.72 6.81
CA PRO A 99 -9.65 5.55 6.00
C PRO A 99 -10.59 4.63 6.78
N VAL A 100 -11.67 4.20 6.13
CA VAL A 100 -12.56 3.18 6.66
C VAL A 100 -11.82 1.85 6.52
N PRO A 101 -11.60 1.10 7.61
CA PRO A 101 -11.01 -0.23 7.51
C PRO A 101 -11.91 -1.07 6.62
N SER A 102 -11.37 -1.55 5.49
CA SER A 102 -12.04 -2.53 4.67
C SER A 102 -12.19 -3.78 5.52
N VAL A 103 -13.39 -4.03 6.04
CA VAL A 103 -13.74 -5.29 6.68
C VAL A 103 -13.46 -6.37 5.64
N ASN A 104 -12.39 -7.13 5.84
CA ASN A 104 -12.17 -8.36 5.11
C ASN A 104 -13.39 -9.25 5.43
N PRO A 105 -14.15 -9.75 4.44
CA PRO A 105 -15.24 -10.69 4.72
C PRO A 105 -14.76 -12.06 5.24
N SER A 106 -13.50 -12.17 5.66
CA SER A 106 -12.85 -13.40 6.13
C SER A 106 -12.87 -13.59 7.66
N SER A 107 -13.43 -12.65 8.44
CA SER A 107 -13.73 -12.89 9.86
C SER A 107 -15.20 -13.32 9.98
N GLY A 108 -15.45 -14.59 9.69
CA GLY A 108 -16.64 -15.25 10.19
C GLY A 108 -16.53 -15.36 11.71
N ASP A 109 -17.05 -14.36 12.42
CA ASP A 109 -17.41 -14.52 13.81
C ASP A 109 -18.69 -15.36 13.87
N PRO A 110 -18.68 -16.56 14.48
CA PRO A 110 -19.93 -17.25 14.78
C PRO A 110 -20.62 -16.47 15.91
N ALA A 111 -21.78 -15.93 15.59
CA ALA A 111 -22.68 -15.33 16.54
C ALA A 111 -23.17 -16.37 17.58
N GLY A 112 -22.94 -16.07 18.86
CA GLY A 112 -23.81 -16.41 19.99
C GLY A 112 -23.95 -17.88 20.38
N PRO A 113 -24.60 -18.18 21.51
CA PRO A 113 -25.46 -17.31 22.33
C PRO A 113 -24.77 -16.57 23.48
#